data_AF-A0A1F2Z0P2-F1
#
_entry.id   AF-A0A1F2Z0P2-F1
#
_cell.length_a   1.000
_cell.length_b   1.000
_cell.length_c   1.000
_cell.angle_alpha   90.00
_cell.angle_beta   90.00
_cell.angle_gamma   90.00
#
_symmetry.space_group_name_H-M   'P 1'
#
loop_
_entity.id
_entity.type
_entity.pdbx_description
1 polymer ?
#
loop_
_entity_poly.entity_id
_entity_poly.type
_entity_poly.pdbx_seq_one_letter_code
_entity_poly.pdbx_strand_id
1 'polypeptide(L)'
;MEKYWNDIIAKIIAIIICAVFTFGGAVNMGWSGFAMAVPFMAIWAFTAWSSERSVIITSLCLAVAIIPFYILRLNESSLFFPANGKEIVLNEDRCFTIYPNNIIITDIKNEVDCLKEKNVIPAIQKSKIVPKGTRYVIERTEVSHVEMGESYNVIISDKDGDGIITVFSSTMFDYVDGKPITQDSLINPYFYYPSLLMAWPLIPIYILNYLSQGM
;
A
#
# COMPACT_ATOMS: atom_id res chain seq x y z
N MET A 1 16.32 -6.33 43.57
CA MET A 1 16.90 -6.60 42.23
C MET A 1 15.86 -7.16 41.27
N GLU A 2 15.14 -8.22 41.63
CA GLU A 2 14.12 -8.85 40.77
C GLU A 2 13.01 -7.88 40.31
N LYS A 3 12.45 -7.08 41.24
CA LYS A 3 11.46 -6.03 40.91
C LYS A 3 11.98 -4.96 39.94
N TYR A 4 13.28 -4.65 39.99
CA TYR A 4 13.91 -3.67 39.10
C TYR A 4 14.08 -4.23 37.68
N TRP A 5 14.49 -5.49 37.55
CA TRP A 5 14.56 -6.17 36.26
C TRP A 5 13.19 -6.35 35.62
N ASN A 6 12.15 -6.68 36.40
CA ASN A 6 10.79 -6.84 35.90
C ASN A 6 10.21 -5.51 35.36
N ASP A 7 10.50 -4.38 36.00
CA ASP A 7 10.07 -3.04 35.53
C ASP A 7 10.75 -2.65 34.20
N ILE A 8 12.05 -2.95 34.06
CA ILE A 8 12.79 -2.70 32.81
C ILE A 8 12.25 -3.56 31.67
N ILE A 9 11.99 -4.85 31.92
CA ILE A 9 11.44 -5.77 30.93
C ILE A 9 10.05 -5.30 30.49
N ALA A 10 9.19 -4.89 31.42
CA ALA A 10 7.85 -4.37 31.10
C ALA A 10 7.91 -3.12 30.21
N LYS A 11 8.83 -2.19 30.49
CA LYS A 11 9.06 -0.98 29.68
C LYS A 11 9.55 -1.32 28.27
N ILE A 12 10.48 -2.28 28.14
CA ILE A 12 10.96 -2.76 26.84
C ILE A 12 9.83 -3.38 26.03
N ILE A 13 9.00 -4.23 26.65
CA ILE A 13 7.83 -4.84 25.99
C ILE A 13 6.86 -3.76 25.52
N ALA A 14 6.54 -2.78 26.36
CA ALA A 14 5.65 -1.67 26.01
C ALA A 14 6.19 -0.87 24.80
N ILE A 15 7.49 -0.59 24.78
CA ILE A 15 8.16 0.09 23.66
C ILE A 15 8.09 -0.75 22.38
N ILE A 16 8.35 -2.05 22.45
CA ILE A 16 8.26 -2.95 21.28
C ILE A 16 6.83 -2.93 20.72
N ILE A 17 5.83 -3.06 21.57
CA ILE A 17 4.42 -3.03 21.15
C ILE A 17 4.11 -1.68 20.47
N CYS A 18 4.48 -0.56 21.09
CA CYS A 18 4.24 0.76 20.51
C CYS A 18 5.00 0.97 19.19
N ALA A 19 6.21 0.43 19.06
CA ALA A 19 7.01 0.50 17.84
C ALA A 19 6.37 -0.30 16.71
N VAL A 20 5.83 -1.50 16.98
CA VAL A 20 5.10 -2.30 15.98
C VAL A 20 3.87 -1.56 15.48
N PHE A 21 3.12 -0.91 16.37
CA PHE A 21 1.96 -0.12 15.99
C PHE A 21 2.36 1.17 15.25
N THR A 22 3.41 1.86 15.68
CA THR A 22 3.92 3.03 14.95
C THR A 22 4.39 2.64 13.55
N PHE A 23 5.09 1.52 13.41
CA PHE A 23 5.49 0.95 12.13
C PHE A 23 4.26 0.60 11.27
N GLY A 24 3.26 -0.07 11.85
CA GLY A 24 1.99 -0.35 11.19
C GLY A 24 1.33 0.91 10.64
N GLY A 25 1.31 2.00 11.40
CA GLY A 25 0.85 3.31 10.95
C GLY A 25 1.67 3.91 9.83
N ALA A 26 3.00 3.77 9.89
CA ALA A 26 3.91 4.27 8.86
C ALA A 26 3.76 3.51 7.53
N VAL A 27 3.47 2.21 7.56
CA VAL A 27 3.25 1.42 6.33
C VAL A 27 1.80 1.41 5.87
N ASN A 28 0.88 1.95 6.67
CA ASN A 28 -0.53 2.09 6.31
C ASN A 28 -0.72 3.17 5.23
N MET A 29 -1.72 2.97 4.38
CA MET A 29 -1.95 3.72 3.14
C MET A 29 -2.97 4.87 3.29
N GLY A 30 -3.34 5.25 4.52
CA GLY A 30 -4.35 6.29 4.78
C GLY A 30 -3.97 7.23 5.93
N TRP A 31 -4.53 8.45 5.92
CA TRP A 31 -4.28 9.48 6.95
C TRP A 31 -4.73 9.01 8.34
N SER A 32 -5.84 8.27 8.43
CA SER A 32 -6.30 7.71 9.69
C SER A 32 -5.34 6.67 10.26
N GLY A 33 -4.58 5.96 9.42
CA GLY A 33 -3.55 5.03 9.86
C GLY A 33 -2.47 5.73 10.69
N PHE A 34 -2.04 6.92 10.24
CA PHE A 34 -1.13 7.76 11.00
C PHE A 34 -1.80 8.33 12.26
N ALA A 35 -3.05 8.80 12.16
CA ALA A 35 -3.78 9.31 13.32
C ALA A 35 -3.96 8.24 14.42
N MET A 36 -4.19 7.00 14.02
CA MET A 36 -4.30 5.83 14.91
C MET A 36 -2.95 5.41 15.50
N ALA A 37 -1.83 5.78 14.87
CA ALA A 37 -0.50 5.58 15.41
C ALA A 37 -0.12 6.62 16.49
N VAL A 38 -0.75 7.80 16.50
CA VAL A 38 -0.43 8.90 17.43
C VAL A 38 -0.48 8.50 18.90
N PRO A 39 -1.50 7.78 19.41
CA PRO A 39 -1.53 7.32 20.80
C PRO A 39 -0.32 6.44 21.16
N PHE A 40 0.10 5.56 20.25
CA PHE A 40 1.25 4.68 20.48
C PHE A 40 2.57 5.45 20.45
N MET A 41 2.70 6.41 19.54
CA MET A 41 3.85 7.33 19.53
C MET A 41 3.93 8.15 20.83
N ALA A 42 2.79 8.62 21.35
CA ALA A 42 2.74 9.36 22.60
C ALA A 42 3.12 8.49 23.82
N ILE A 43 2.58 7.28 23.91
CA ILE A 43 2.93 6.31 24.98
C ILE A 43 4.41 5.93 24.88
N TRP A 44 4.91 5.68 23.66
CA TRP A 44 6.32 5.39 23.42
C TRP A 44 7.21 6.55 23.85
N ALA A 45 6.90 7.79 23.44
CA ALA A 45 7.67 8.96 23.83
C ALA A 45 7.67 9.16 25.35
N PHE A 46 6.53 9.01 26.01
CA PHE A 46 6.40 9.15 27.47
C PHE A 46 7.19 8.07 28.23
N THR A 47 7.08 6.82 27.80
CA THR A 47 7.83 5.69 28.40
C THR A 47 9.33 5.83 28.18
N ALA A 48 9.76 6.27 26.99
CA ALA A 48 11.17 6.51 26.69
C ALA A 48 11.74 7.69 27.49
N TRP A 49 11.00 8.80 27.61
CA TRP A 49 11.44 10.02 28.31
C TRP A 49 11.68 9.81 29.81
N SER A 50 10.86 8.95 30.43
CA SER A 50 10.97 8.61 31.85
C SER A 50 11.93 7.46 32.15
N SER A 51 12.67 7.00 31.13
CA SER A 51 13.54 5.82 31.22
C SER A 51 15.04 6.15 31.21
N GLU A 52 15.84 5.11 31.42
CA GLU A 52 17.30 5.19 31.40
C GLU A 52 17.86 5.51 30.00
N ARG A 53 19.09 6.01 29.96
CA ARG A 53 19.75 6.46 28.72
C ARG A 53 19.82 5.37 27.64
N SER A 54 19.98 4.11 28.03
CA SER A 54 19.97 2.94 27.13
C SER A 54 18.64 2.79 26.39
N VAL A 55 17.51 2.99 27.08
CA VAL A 55 16.15 2.91 26.53
C VAL A 55 15.87 4.07 25.59
N ILE A 56 16.35 5.27 25.91
CA ILE A 56 16.25 6.46 25.04
C ILE A 56 17.01 6.24 23.74
N ILE A 57 18.27 5.78 23.82
CA ILE A 57 19.10 5.52 22.63
C ILE A 57 18.43 4.44 21.76
N THR A 58 17.98 3.34 22.37
CA THR A 58 17.28 2.27 21.65
C THR A 58 16.02 2.77 20.94
N SER A 59 15.24 3.64 21.60
CA SER A 59 14.04 4.24 21.01
C SER A 59 14.36 5.13 19.82
N LEU A 60 15.43 5.93 19.90
CA LEU A 60 15.89 6.75 18.77
C LEU A 60 16.36 5.89 17.59
N CYS A 61 17.10 4.81 17.86
CA CYS A 61 17.51 3.86 16.81
C CYS A 61 16.30 3.24 16.09
N LEU A 62 15.29 2.82 16.85
CA LEU A 62 14.05 2.27 16.29
C LEU A 62 13.28 3.32 15.47
N ALA A 63 13.17 4.56 15.95
CA ALA A 63 12.51 5.63 15.21
C ALA A 63 13.23 5.92 13.88
N VAL A 64 14.56 5.98 13.89
CA VAL A 64 15.38 6.15 12.67
C VAL A 64 15.20 4.98 11.71
N ALA A 65 15.03 3.76 12.20
CA ALA A 65 14.80 2.59 11.35
C ALA A 65 13.44 2.60 10.64
N ILE A 66 12.41 3.25 11.21
CA ILE A 66 11.05 3.30 10.63
C ILE A 66 10.97 4.32 9.47
N ILE A 67 11.74 5.42 9.53
CA ILE A 67 11.68 6.52 8.55
C ILE A 67 11.97 6.06 7.11
N PRO A 68 13.02 5.27 6.81
CA PRO A 68 13.27 4.78 5.45
C PRO A 68 12.10 3.97 4.88
N PHE A 69 11.43 3.15 5.70
CA PHE A 69 10.28 2.38 5.24
C PHE A 69 9.10 3.29 4.88
N TYR A 70 8.87 4.34 5.66
CA TYR A 70 7.86 5.35 5.32
C TYR A 70 8.17 6.06 3.99
N ILE A 71 9.42 6.47 3.78
CA ILE A 71 9.84 7.12 2.53
C ILE A 71 9.72 6.16 1.34
N LEU A 72 10.18 4.92 1.48
CA LEU A 72 10.05 3.90 0.43
C LEU A 72 8.59 3.58 0.11
N ARG A 73 7.71 3.63 1.11
CA ARG A 73 6.27 3.48 0.92
C ARG A 73 5.67 4.64 0.12
N LEU A 74 6.01 5.88 0.48
CA LEU A 74 5.53 7.09 -0.21
C LEU A 74 5.93 7.14 -1.69
N ASN A 75 7.12 6.61 -2.01
CA ASN A 75 7.63 6.55 -3.37
C ASN A 75 7.13 5.33 -4.17
N GLU A 76 6.16 4.58 -3.63
CA GLU A 76 5.61 3.37 -4.28
C GLU A 76 6.70 2.38 -4.70
N SER A 77 7.73 2.22 -3.86
CA SER A 77 8.87 1.35 -4.15
C SER A 77 8.43 -0.09 -4.45
N SER A 78 9.17 -0.77 -5.33
CA SER A 78 8.98 -2.20 -5.62
C SER A 78 9.13 -3.10 -4.38
N LEU A 79 9.75 -2.60 -3.31
CA LEU A 79 9.79 -3.29 -2.03
C LEU A 79 8.37 -3.46 -1.42
N PHE A 80 7.55 -2.40 -1.51
CA PHE A 80 6.17 -2.38 -1.03
C PHE A 80 5.22 -2.99 -2.05
N PHE A 81 5.42 -2.65 -3.33
CA PHE A 81 4.61 -3.12 -4.43
C PHE A 81 5.43 -3.99 -5.39
N PRO A 82 5.56 -5.30 -5.12
CA PRO A 82 6.43 -6.18 -5.91
C PRO A 82 5.94 -6.40 -7.35
N ALA A 83 4.76 -5.91 -7.71
CA ALA A 83 4.28 -5.86 -9.09
C ALA A 83 4.96 -4.77 -9.93
N ASN A 84 5.49 -3.71 -9.31
CA ASN A 84 6.16 -2.64 -10.03
C ASN A 84 7.43 -3.17 -10.74
N GLY A 85 7.56 -2.83 -12.01
CA GLY A 85 8.57 -3.32 -12.94
C GLY A 85 8.24 -4.66 -13.62
N LYS A 86 7.11 -5.31 -13.31
CA LYS A 86 6.72 -6.58 -13.95
C LYS A 86 5.96 -6.35 -15.26
N GLU A 87 6.16 -7.27 -16.21
CA GLU A 87 5.35 -7.35 -17.43
C GLU A 87 3.99 -7.99 -17.15
N ILE A 88 2.95 -7.41 -17.72
CA ILE A 88 1.58 -7.92 -17.74
C ILE A 88 1.06 -7.99 -19.18
N VAL A 89 0.02 -8.78 -19.39
CA VAL A 89 -0.60 -8.99 -20.70
C VAL A 89 -2.10 -8.86 -20.60
N LEU A 90 -2.73 -8.29 -21.63
CA LEU A 90 -4.18 -8.33 -21.77
C LEU A 90 -4.66 -9.78 -21.90
N ASN A 91 -5.63 -10.16 -21.07
CA ASN A 91 -6.16 -11.52 -21.08
C ASN A 91 -7.26 -11.75 -22.14
N GLU A 92 -7.82 -10.67 -22.69
CA GLU A 92 -8.85 -10.65 -23.71
C GLU A 92 -8.71 -9.41 -24.61
N ASP A 93 -9.36 -9.41 -25.78
CA ASP A 93 -9.44 -8.24 -26.64
C ASP A 93 -10.26 -7.14 -25.93
N ARG A 94 -9.76 -5.91 -25.96
CA ARG A 94 -10.36 -4.76 -25.24
C ARG A 94 -10.38 -3.50 -26.08
N CYS A 95 -11.39 -2.66 -25.85
CA CYS A 95 -11.46 -1.35 -26.48
C CYS A 95 -10.81 -0.30 -25.57
N PHE A 96 -9.83 0.43 -26.08
CA PHE A 96 -9.14 1.50 -25.37
C PHE A 96 -9.61 2.83 -25.95
N THR A 97 -10.35 3.61 -25.17
CA THR A 97 -10.73 4.98 -25.52
C THR A 97 -9.75 5.95 -24.86
N ILE A 98 -8.93 6.62 -25.68
CA ILE A 98 -7.84 7.49 -25.22
C ILE A 98 -8.37 8.92 -25.02
N TYR A 99 -8.15 9.46 -23.83
CA TYR A 99 -8.33 10.87 -23.48
C TYR A 99 -6.95 11.48 -23.21
N PRO A 100 -6.81 12.82 -23.26
CA PRO A 100 -5.52 13.48 -23.07
C PRO A 100 -4.73 13.05 -21.83
N ASN A 101 -5.42 12.65 -20.75
CA ASN A 101 -4.82 12.28 -19.48
C ASN A 101 -5.30 10.92 -18.92
N ASN A 102 -6.14 10.18 -19.64
CA ASN A 102 -6.77 8.95 -19.13
C ASN A 102 -7.13 8.00 -20.26
N ILE A 103 -7.26 6.71 -19.97
CA ILE A 103 -7.83 5.73 -20.91
C ILE A 103 -8.98 5.02 -20.22
N ILE A 104 -10.11 4.91 -20.92
CA ILE A 104 -11.21 4.05 -20.50
C ILE A 104 -11.07 2.74 -21.26
N ILE A 105 -11.02 1.64 -20.51
CA ILE A 105 -10.97 0.28 -21.05
C ILE A 105 -12.36 -0.33 -20.93
N THR A 106 -12.93 -0.77 -22.05
CA THR A 106 -14.27 -1.38 -22.09
C THR A 106 -14.25 -2.74 -22.78
N ASP A 107 -15.19 -3.58 -22.38
CA ASP A 107 -15.43 -4.87 -23.03
C ASP A 107 -15.93 -4.65 -24.47
N ILE A 108 -15.42 -5.46 -25.39
CA ILE A 108 -15.87 -5.46 -26.78
C ILE A 108 -17.17 -6.27 -26.85
N LYS A 109 -18.32 -5.62 -26.63
CA LYS A 109 -19.63 -6.23 -26.88
C LYS A 109 -19.96 -6.31 -28.38
N ASN A 110 -19.42 -5.37 -29.16
CA ASN A 110 -19.51 -5.30 -30.62
C ASN A 110 -18.32 -4.46 -31.14
N GLU A 111 -17.52 -4.98 -32.09
CA GLU A 111 -16.38 -4.24 -32.67
C GLU A 111 -16.79 -2.88 -33.25
N VAL A 112 -18.00 -2.85 -33.79
CA VAL A 112 -18.61 -1.68 -34.42
C VAL A 112 -18.86 -0.56 -33.39
N ASP A 113 -19.09 -0.88 -32.11
CA ASP A 113 -19.36 0.12 -31.06
C ASP A 113 -18.05 0.75 -30.55
N CYS A 114 -16.97 -0.03 -30.43
CA CYS A 114 -15.64 0.48 -30.06
C CYS A 114 -15.15 1.55 -31.04
N LEU A 115 -15.38 1.34 -32.34
CA LEU A 115 -14.89 2.24 -33.40
C LEU A 115 -15.86 3.39 -33.74
N LYS A 116 -17.11 3.36 -33.23
CA LYS A 116 -18.16 4.35 -33.51
C LYS A 116 -18.21 5.54 -32.56
N GLU A 117 -17.44 5.56 -31.47
CA GLU A 117 -17.34 6.71 -30.53
C GLU A 117 -16.75 8.00 -31.15
N LYS A 118 -16.59 8.05 -32.47
CA LYS A 118 -16.16 9.23 -33.24
C LYS A 118 -17.07 10.47 -33.10
N ASN A 119 -18.26 10.34 -32.49
CA ASN A 119 -19.30 11.38 -32.56
C ASN A 119 -19.89 11.87 -31.23
N VAL A 120 -19.42 11.42 -30.05
CA VAL A 120 -20.13 11.78 -28.80
C VAL A 120 -19.53 13.01 -28.10
N ILE A 121 -18.21 13.27 -28.17
CA ILE A 121 -17.58 14.47 -27.57
C ILE A 121 -16.31 14.84 -28.35
N PRO A 122 -16.06 16.12 -28.70
CA PRO A 122 -14.84 16.57 -29.43
C PRO A 122 -13.51 16.34 -28.70
N ALA A 123 -13.51 15.70 -27.51
CA ALA A 123 -12.35 15.39 -26.69
C ALA A 123 -11.87 13.93 -26.79
N ILE A 124 -12.56 13.06 -27.55
CA ILE A 124 -12.19 11.66 -27.71
C ILE A 124 -11.06 11.54 -28.74
N GLN A 125 -9.84 11.27 -28.28
CA GLN A 125 -8.74 10.90 -29.16
C GLN A 125 -8.87 9.41 -29.47
N LYS A 126 -9.49 9.07 -30.61
CA LYS A 126 -9.46 7.74 -31.26
C LYS A 126 -9.49 6.51 -30.34
N SER A 127 -10.65 5.90 -30.19
CA SER A 127 -10.77 4.55 -29.63
C SER A 127 -10.06 3.52 -30.52
N LYS A 128 -9.31 2.59 -29.91
CA LYS A 128 -8.61 1.51 -30.61
C LYS A 128 -8.94 0.16 -29.98
N ILE A 129 -9.10 -0.86 -30.81
CA ILE A 129 -9.13 -2.25 -30.34
C ILE A 129 -7.69 -2.67 -30.05
N VAL A 130 -7.45 -3.13 -28.84
CA VAL A 130 -6.17 -3.68 -28.42
C VAL A 130 -6.31 -5.19 -28.30
N PRO A 131 -5.48 -5.97 -29.03
CA PRO A 131 -5.61 -7.42 -29.03
C PRO A 131 -5.12 -8.03 -27.71
N LYS A 132 -5.72 -9.17 -27.36
CA LYS A 132 -5.26 -10.08 -26.32
C LYS A 132 -3.77 -10.38 -26.51
N GLY A 133 -3.04 -10.44 -25.39
CA GLY A 133 -1.60 -10.70 -25.39
C GLY A 133 -0.74 -9.47 -25.65
N THR A 134 -1.34 -8.29 -25.90
CA THR A 134 -0.60 -7.03 -25.86
C THR A 134 0.03 -6.86 -24.49
N ARG A 135 1.31 -6.49 -24.47
CA ARG A 135 2.14 -6.48 -23.28
C ARG A 135 2.35 -5.06 -22.77
N TYR A 136 2.35 -4.93 -21.46
CA TYR A 136 2.60 -3.68 -20.76
C TYR A 136 3.55 -3.92 -19.59
N VAL A 137 4.19 -2.86 -19.11
CA VAL A 137 4.99 -2.88 -17.88
C VAL A 137 4.26 -2.10 -16.81
N ILE A 138 4.15 -2.64 -15.60
CA ILE A 138 3.65 -1.88 -14.44
C ILE A 138 4.76 -0.93 -13.99
N GLU A 139 4.62 0.36 -14.24
CA GLU A 139 5.58 1.37 -13.79
C GLU A 139 5.46 1.62 -12.29
N ARG A 140 4.22 1.84 -11.83
CA ARG A 140 3.92 2.07 -10.42
C ARG A 140 2.51 1.63 -10.05
N THR A 141 2.27 1.46 -8.76
CA THR A 141 0.98 1.07 -8.20
C THR A 141 0.52 2.18 -7.27
N GLU A 142 -0.55 2.87 -7.68
CA GLU A 142 -1.20 3.89 -6.88
C GLU A 142 -2.31 3.25 -6.06
N VAL A 143 -2.44 3.63 -4.80
CA VAL A 143 -3.47 3.08 -3.92
C VAL A 143 -4.40 4.19 -3.46
N SER A 144 -5.69 3.97 -3.68
CA SER A 144 -6.73 4.88 -3.19
C SER A 144 -6.98 4.64 -1.70
N HIS A 145 -7.59 5.64 -1.06
CA HIS A 145 -7.65 5.74 0.39
C HIS A 145 -8.42 4.58 1.03
N VAL A 146 -7.79 3.89 1.99
CA VAL A 146 -8.33 2.71 2.69
C VAL A 146 -9.71 2.97 3.32
N GLU A 147 -9.98 4.20 3.75
CA GLU A 147 -11.25 4.58 4.40
C GLU A 147 -12.43 4.81 3.44
N MET A 148 -12.17 4.93 2.13
CA MET A 148 -13.22 5.13 1.12
C MET A 148 -13.38 3.94 0.18
N GLY A 149 -12.83 2.79 0.59
CA GLY A 149 -12.67 1.61 -0.25
C GLY A 149 -11.27 1.58 -0.84
N GLU A 150 -10.41 0.70 -0.34
CA GLU A 150 -9.06 0.51 -0.85
C GLU A 150 -9.13 -0.03 -2.29
N SER A 151 -8.67 0.77 -3.25
CA SER A 151 -8.54 0.35 -4.65
C SER A 151 -7.09 0.51 -5.10
N TYR A 152 -6.58 -0.52 -5.75
CA TYR A 152 -5.22 -0.52 -6.30
C TYR A 152 -5.33 -0.22 -7.79
N ASN A 153 -4.76 0.91 -8.19
CA ASN A 153 -4.65 1.30 -9.58
C ASN A 153 -3.21 1.06 -10.02
N VAL A 154 -3.04 0.42 -11.18
CA VAL A 154 -1.71 0.24 -11.77
C VAL A 154 -1.52 1.27 -12.87
N ILE A 155 -0.34 1.87 -12.90
CA ILE A 155 0.11 2.70 -13.99
C ILE A 155 0.99 1.86 -14.87
N ILE A 156 0.57 1.72 -16.12
CA ILE A 156 1.21 0.84 -17.08
C ILE A 156 1.77 1.64 -18.25
N SER A 157 2.90 1.20 -18.76
CA SER A 157 3.51 1.73 -19.99
C SER A 157 3.49 0.67 -21.08
N ASP A 158 3.34 1.09 -22.34
CA ASP A 158 3.69 0.23 -23.48
C ASP A 158 5.20 -0.08 -23.44
N LYS A 159 5.65 -1.14 -24.13
CA LYS A 159 7.06 -1.59 -24.11
C LYS A 159 8.08 -0.53 -24.52
N ASP A 160 7.64 0.47 -25.28
CA ASP A 160 8.47 1.58 -25.74
C ASP A 160 8.45 2.79 -24.79
N GLY A 161 7.68 2.74 -23.69
CA GLY A 161 7.60 3.79 -22.66
C GLY A 161 6.73 5.00 -23.03
N ASP A 162 6.21 5.05 -24.26
CA ASP A 162 5.56 6.24 -24.83
C ASP A 162 4.09 6.46 -24.42
N GLY A 163 3.47 5.48 -23.74
CA GLY A 163 2.06 5.55 -23.35
C GLY A 163 1.83 5.13 -21.92
N ILE A 164 1.77 6.10 -20.99
CA ILE A 164 1.46 5.86 -19.58
C ILE A 164 -0.07 5.86 -19.39
N ILE A 165 -0.60 4.80 -18.78
CA ILE A 165 -2.04 4.55 -18.66
C ILE A 165 -2.36 4.16 -17.23
N THR A 166 -3.31 4.83 -16.60
CA THR A 166 -3.85 4.41 -15.30
C THR A 166 -5.01 3.42 -15.50
N VAL A 167 -4.90 2.25 -14.88
CA VAL A 167 -5.92 1.19 -14.96
C VAL A 167 -6.58 1.00 -13.61
N PHE A 168 -7.92 1.05 -13.60
CA PHE A 168 -8.75 0.95 -12.39
C PHE A 168 -9.20 -0.49 -12.04
N SER A 169 -8.93 -1.49 -12.88
CA SER A 169 -9.30 -2.89 -12.61
C SER A 169 -8.21 -3.88 -13.03
N SER A 170 -7.71 -4.66 -12.08
CA SER A 170 -6.69 -5.69 -12.31
C SER A 170 -7.20 -6.90 -13.10
N THR A 171 -8.51 -7.09 -13.21
CA THR A 171 -9.13 -8.31 -13.77
C THR A 171 -8.96 -8.48 -15.28
N MET A 172 -8.55 -7.43 -16.01
CA MET A 172 -8.35 -7.46 -17.46
C MET A 172 -6.93 -7.88 -17.86
N PHE A 173 -6.05 -8.04 -16.87
CA PHE A 173 -4.64 -8.28 -17.07
C PHE A 173 -4.20 -9.50 -16.29
N ASP A 174 -3.36 -10.30 -16.93
CA ASP A 174 -2.63 -11.38 -16.29
C ASP A 174 -1.14 -11.03 -16.30
N TYR A 175 -0.37 -11.62 -15.40
CA TYR A 175 1.08 -11.64 -15.55
C TYR A 175 1.48 -12.44 -16.81
N VAL A 176 2.69 -12.24 -17.32
CA VAL A 176 3.19 -12.98 -18.50
C VAL A 176 3.17 -14.50 -18.31
N ASP A 177 3.24 -14.98 -17.07
CA ASP A 177 3.11 -16.41 -16.75
C ASP A 177 1.65 -16.92 -16.73
N GLY A 178 0.68 -16.07 -17.06
CA GLY A 178 -0.75 -16.38 -17.17
C GLY A 178 -1.50 -16.34 -15.85
N LYS A 179 -0.88 -15.91 -14.75
CA LYS A 179 -1.58 -15.78 -13.45
C LYS A 179 -2.36 -14.46 -13.40
N PRO A 180 -3.58 -14.46 -12.85
CA PRO A 180 -4.37 -13.24 -12.69
C PRO A 180 -3.69 -12.27 -11.72
N ILE A 181 -3.87 -10.97 -11.96
CA ILE A 181 -3.40 -9.94 -11.03
C ILE A 181 -4.36 -9.84 -9.84
N THR A 182 -3.86 -10.19 -8.66
CA THR A 182 -4.57 -10.11 -7.38
C THR A 182 -3.97 -9.03 -6.47
N GLN A 183 -4.72 -8.62 -5.44
CA GLN A 183 -4.22 -7.68 -4.42
C GLN A 183 -2.90 -8.18 -3.79
N ASP A 184 -2.80 -9.46 -3.44
CA ASP A 184 -1.59 -10.07 -2.86
C ASP A 184 -0.35 -9.99 -3.77
N SER A 185 -0.57 -9.90 -5.08
CA SER A 185 0.52 -9.75 -6.04
C SER A 185 0.98 -8.29 -6.17
N LEU A 186 0.07 -7.35 -5.85
CA LEU A 186 0.31 -5.91 -5.90
C LEU A 186 1.00 -5.44 -4.62
N ILE A 187 0.64 -5.96 -3.44
CA ILE A 187 1.24 -5.58 -2.15
C ILE A 187 2.07 -6.72 -1.55
N ASN A 188 3.24 -6.40 -1.00
CA ASN A 188 4.02 -7.38 -0.27
C ASN A 188 3.36 -7.73 1.09
N PRO A 189 3.11 -9.02 1.39
CA PRO A 189 2.51 -9.45 2.65
C PRO A 189 3.21 -8.95 3.92
N TYR A 190 4.54 -8.78 3.87
CA TYR A 190 5.32 -8.25 5.00
C TYR A 190 4.89 -6.84 5.43
N PHE A 191 4.33 -6.05 4.52
CA PHE A 191 3.83 -4.70 4.82
C PHE A 191 2.30 -4.64 4.92
N TYR A 192 1.61 -5.62 4.34
CA TYR A 192 0.15 -5.75 4.43
C TYR A 192 -0.34 -6.07 5.85
N TYR A 193 0.20 -7.08 6.53
CA TYR A 193 -0.30 -7.43 7.86
C TYR A 193 -0.05 -6.34 8.92
N PRO A 194 1.12 -5.68 8.93
CA PRO A 194 1.33 -4.55 9.85
C PRO A 194 0.41 -3.36 9.59
N SER A 195 0.02 -3.08 8.34
CA SER A 195 -0.92 -1.98 8.06
C SER A 195 -2.31 -2.26 8.63
N LEU A 196 -2.74 -3.54 8.66
CA LEU A 196 -4.00 -3.95 9.28
C LEU A 196 -4.03 -3.82 10.81
N LEU A 197 -2.88 -3.86 11.49
CA LEU A 197 -2.82 -3.69 12.95
C LEU A 197 -3.38 -2.34 13.41
N MET A 198 -3.31 -1.32 12.55
CA MET A 198 -3.91 -0.02 12.81
C MET A 198 -5.43 -0.05 12.85
N ALA A 199 -6.09 -1.07 12.30
CA ALA A 199 -7.55 -1.22 12.44
C ALA A 199 -7.97 -1.70 13.84
N TRP A 200 -7.01 -2.05 14.71
CA TRP A 200 -7.25 -2.58 16.06
C TRP A 200 -6.60 -1.70 17.13
N PRO A 201 -7.03 -0.42 17.27
CA PRO A 201 -6.34 0.60 18.05
C PRO A 201 -6.32 0.34 19.57
N LEU A 202 -7.07 -0.64 20.07
CA LEU A 202 -7.21 -0.88 21.51
C LEU A 202 -6.42 -2.09 22.02
N ILE A 203 -5.90 -2.97 21.15
CA ILE A 203 -5.22 -4.20 21.59
C ILE A 203 -4.05 -3.91 22.55
N PRO A 204 -3.14 -2.97 22.25
CA PRO A 204 -2.01 -2.70 23.16
C PRO A 204 -2.44 -2.11 24.50
N ILE A 205 -3.49 -1.29 24.51
CA ILE A 205 -4.04 -0.69 25.72
C ILE A 205 -4.64 -1.78 26.61
N TYR A 206 -5.36 -2.73 26.02
CA TYR A 206 -5.87 -3.90 26.75
C TYR A 206 -4.73 -4.76 27.32
N ILE A 207 -3.68 -5.02 26.54
CA ILE A 207 -2.51 -5.79 27.00
C ILE A 207 -1.79 -5.06 28.14
N LEU A 208 -1.57 -3.75 28.02
CA LEU A 208 -0.91 -2.94 29.06
C LEU A 208 -1.74 -2.87 30.34
N ASN A 209 -3.06 -2.67 30.24
CA ASN A 209 -3.96 -2.68 31.40
C ASN A 209 -4.03 -4.05 32.06
N TYR A 210 -4.01 -5.13 31.28
CA TYR A 210 -3.99 -6.49 31.82
C TYR A 210 -2.69 -6.78 32.56
N LEU A 211 -1.53 -6.41 31.98
CA LEU A 211 -0.23 -6.57 32.61
C LEU A 211 -0.07 -5.70 33.87
N SER A 212 -0.69 -4.53 33.94
CA SER A 212 -0.65 -3.68 35.14
C SER A 212 -1.57 -4.15 36.27
N GLN A 213 -2.62 -4.92 35.96
CA GLN A 213 -3.56 -5.46 36.95
C GLN A 213 -3.11 -6.80 37.56
N GLY A 214 -2.11 -7.46 36.96
CA GLY A 214 -1.49 -8.70 37.45
C GLY A 214 -0.34 -8.50 38.46
N MET A 215 -0.16 -7.29 38.99
CA MET A 215 0.83 -6.92 40.00
C MET A 215 0.19 -6.51 41.32
#